data_AF-A0A940KEJ2-F1
#
_entry.id   AF-A0A940KEJ2-F1
#
_cell.length_a   1.000
_cell.length_b   1.000
_cell.length_c   1.000
_cell.angle_alpha   90.00
_cell.angle_beta   90.00
_cell.angle_gamma   90.00
#
_symmetry.space_group_name_H-M   'P 1'
#
loop_
_entity.id
_entity.type
_entity.pdbx_description
1 polymer ?
#
loop_
_entity_poly.entity_id
_entity_poly.type
_entity_poly.pdbx_seq_one_letter_code
_entity_poly.pdbx_strand_id
1 'polypeptide(L)'
;MRKILPLIAGLGALALLSLGASAPAVADLDHTTWANAGNNAVVARDCDGQPGVQCRAYFPDLEVGTQGELILVYRWASSHVGSVGDIRMKKSTDGGATWSGETIIASSSADLRDPSLTRLSTGRLILSYFTYDAVNKAVIRTETRTSDNGGASWAAPVAVTSTIPHAATSAKIIEVRGSGDLLIPLYGTQGSDPNSSVVIVRSTDKGASWSGNQKTVASGSGTVDWTEPAIAELEDGHLRILARTKGNGFQFDSYSGAYMTTWTATQDLGVPMHAPELFRIPGTNKVVNLWSQPAGSSRPVMVKMRYLDRYWGETQAETLYQPFRDNWDAGYSGTVLLGSSLVSAVYDSTVSGLFIQRYEVQDIEGAYTPKLDLLAEYNAGSVSISTDMTATDPAHPEMRPTGAIDGSTAYFNTAAKAGPAPATYTIDLKSVRQIGKIGISLKPQNPVDGNLYPESAVVYTSTDGITWTAVQTYSTANTTHLDAKLLGGTVSVRYVRVDITASAGWATLNEVALYGFAPYGFGHSQP
;
A
#
# COMPACT_ATOMS: atom_id res chain seq x y z
N MET A 1 -59.10 -38.25 -34.24
CA MET A 1 -59.47 -36.86 -34.59
C MET A 1 -58.23 -35.97 -34.41
N ARG A 2 -57.92 -35.16 -35.44
CA ARG A 2 -57.06 -33.95 -35.50
C ARG A 2 -55.79 -33.89 -34.62
N LYS A 3 -54.61 -34.09 -35.22
CA LYS A 3 -53.62 -33.05 -35.62
C LYS A 3 -53.21 -32.10 -34.48
N ILE A 4 -51.93 -32.13 -34.10
CA ILE A 4 -50.97 -31.00 -34.11
C ILE A 4 -49.53 -31.57 -33.96
N LEU A 5 -48.69 -31.27 -34.94
CA LEU A 5 -47.22 -31.11 -34.87
C LEU A 5 -46.97 -29.60 -35.13
N PRO A 6 -45.80 -28.95 -34.89
CA PRO A 6 -44.45 -29.53 -34.74
C PRO A 6 -43.46 -28.76 -33.79
N LEU A 7 -42.19 -29.17 -33.87
CA LEU A 7 -40.94 -28.38 -33.75
C LEU A 7 -40.38 -28.07 -32.34
N ILE A 8 -39.30 -28.78 -31.96
CA ILE A 8 -38.11 -28.16 -31.35
C ILE A 8 -36.86 -28.75 -32.03
N ALA A 9 -36.02 -27.84 -32.52
CA ALA A 9 -34.79 -28.05 -33.26
C ALA A 9 -33.65 -28.58 -32.38
N GLY A 10 -32.67 -29.22 -33.02
CA GLY A 10 -31.48 -29.79 -32.40
C GLY A 10 -30.61 -28.76 -31.69
N LEU A 11 -30.11 -29.15 -30.52
CA LEU A 11 -29.01 -28.49 -29.83
C LEU A 11 -27.70 -28.79 -30.58
N GLY A 12 -27.21 -27.82 -31.34
CA GLY A 12 -25.80 -27.73 -31.71
C GLY A 12 -25.00 -27.23 -30.52
N ALA A 13 -24.03 -28.02 -30.06
CA ALA A 13 -23.06 -27.61 -29.06
C ALA A 13 -22.16 -26.51 -29.64
N LEU A 14 -22.35 -25.27 -29.20
CA LEU A 14 -21.40 -24.18 -29.46
C LEU A 14 -20.26 -24.31 -28.45
N ALA A 15 -19.10 -24.77 -28.92
CA ALA A 15 -17.86 -24.68 -28.17
C ALA A 15 -17.50 -23.20 -28.01
N LEU A 16 -17.64 -22.66 -26.79
CA LEU A 16 -17.02 -21.39 -26.43
C LEU A 16 -15.50 -21.60 -26.39
N LEU A 17 -14.84 -21.20 -27.48
CA LEU A 17 -13.43 -20.85 -27.46
C LEU A 17 -13.28 -19.61 -26.57
N SER A 18 -12.97 -19.82 -25.30
CA SER A 18 -12.45 -18.77 -24.44
C SER A 18 -11.06 -18.40 -24.96
N LEU A 19 -11.01 -17.41 -25.86
CA LEU A 19 -9.79 -16.65 -26.08
C LEU A 19 -9.51 -15.92 -24.77
N GLY A 20 -8.74 -16.57 -23.90
CA GLY A 20 -8.13 -15.93 -22.75
C GLY A 20 -7.19 -14.86 -23.29
N ALA A 21 -7.67 -13.62 -23.35
CA ALA A 21 -6.79 -12.48 -23.43
C ALA A 21 -5.97 -12.52 -22.14
N SER A 22 -4.73 -13.00 -22.22
CA SER A 22 -3.73 -12.75 -21.19
C SER A 22 -3.70 -11.24 -20.99
N ALA A 23 -3.96 -10.79 -19.76
CA ALA A 23 -3.69 -9.42 -19.38
C ALA A 23 -2.26 -9.09 -19.86
N PRO A 24 -2.03 -7.94 -20.51
CA PRO A 24 -0.69 -7.57 -20.94
C PRO A 24 0.23 -7.65 -19.72
N ALA A 25 1.46 -8.14 -19.91
CA ALA A 25 2.48 -8.06 -18.88
C ALA A 25 2.65 -6.57 -18.51
N VAL A 26 2.07 -6.19 -17.38
CA VAL A 26 2.17 -4.85 -16.84
C VAL A 26 3.57 -4.72 -16.27
N ALA A 27 4.32 -3.70 -16.68
CA ALA A 27 5.65 -3.43 -16.14
C ALA A 27 5.57 -3.33 -14.61
N ASP A 28 6.55 -3.93 -13.91
CA ASP A 28 6.69 -3.75 -12.47
C ASP A 28 6.72 -2.26 -12.14
N LEU A 29 5.78 -1.81 -11.31
CA LEU A 29 5.70 -0.43 -10.89
C LEU A 29 6.79 -0.18 -9.85
N ASP A 30 7.88 0.41 -10.33
CA ASP A 30 9.14 0.85 -9.68
C ASP A 30 9.19 0.70 -8.14
N HIS A 31 8.88 1.67 -7.27
CA HIS A 31 9.73 2.40 -6.32
C HIS A 31 10.55 3.57 -6.89
N THR A 32 10.51 3.80 -8.20
CA THR A 32 11.38 4.79 -8.84
C THR A 32 10.81 6.19 -8.99
N THR A 33 11.35 7.08 -8.15
CA THR A 33 11.84 8.45 -8.43
C THR A 33 11.22 9.57 -7.62
N TRP A 34 12.10 10.41 -7.07
CA TRP A 34 11.78 11.65 -6.37
C TRP A 34 11.62 12.85 -7.31
N ALA A 35 11.74 12.65 -8.64
CA ALA A 35 11.59 13.71 -9.64
C ALA A 35 11.12 13.26 -11.06
N ASN A 36 10.72 11.99 -11.30
CA ASN A 36 10.30 11.57 -12.64
C ASN A 36 9.22 10.46 -12.65
N ALA A 37 7.96 10.86 -12.49
CA ALA A 37 6.75 10.36 -13.18
C ALA A 37 6.41 8.84 -13.36
N GLY A 38 7.29 7.87 -13.10
CA GLY A 38 7.05 6.45 -13.39
C GLY A 38 6.10 5.78 -12.40
N ASN A 39 6.23 6.13 -11.11
CA ASN A 39 5.39 5.59 -10.03
C ASN A 39 4.54 6.63 -9.32
N ASN A 40 4.77 7.92 -9.59
CA ASN A 40 4.00 8.99 -9.01
C ASN A 40 2.67 9.13 -9.74
N ALA A 41 1.61 8.56 -9.18
CA ALA A 41 0.28 8.78 -9.73
C ALA A 41 -0.13 10.26 -9.66
N VAL A 42 0.40 10.97 -8.66
CA VAL A 42 0.18 12.41 -8.42
C VAL A 42 1.45 13.06 -7.88
N VAL A 43 1.78 14.22 -8.44
CA VAL A 43 2.89 15.09 -7.99
C VAL A 43 2.32 16.43 -7.51
N ALA A 44 2.90 16.99 -6.45
CA ALA A 44 2.57 18.32 -5.95
C ALA A 44 2.73 19.41 -7.02
N ARG A 45 1.88 20.42 -6.91
CA ARG A 45 1.87 21.61 -7.76
C ARG A 45 1.16 22.74 -7.03
N ASP A 46 1.23 23.94 -7.60
CA ASP A 46 0.45 25.07 -7.10
C ASP A 46 -1.04 24.70 -7.03
N CYS A 47 -1.69 25.09 -5.94
CA CYS A 47 -3.11 24.94 -5.77
C CYS A 47 -3.86 25.70 -6.88
N ASP A 48 -4.99 25.16 -7.32
CA ASP A 48 -5.73 25.75 -8.43
C ASP A 48 -6.15 27.19 -8.10
N GLY A 49 -5.72 28.13 -8.93
CA GLY A 49 -6.00 29.56 -8.73
C GLY A 49 -5.22 30.23 -7.59
N GLN A 50 -4.23 29.57 -6.98
CA GLN A 50 -3.37 30.14 -5.93
C GLN A 50 -1.87 29.95 -6.24
N PRO A 51 -1.29 30.78 -7.12
CA PRO A 51 0.14 30.72 -7.43
C PRO A 51 1.02 30.84 -6.18
N GLY A 52 2.03 29.98 -6.06
CA GLY A 52 2.95 29.94 -4.92
C GLY A 52 2.44 29.21 -3.68
N VAL A 53 1.17 28.76 -3.66
CA VAL A 53 0.66 27.87 -2.59
C VAL A 53 0.75 26.44 -3.08
N GLN A 54 1.65 25.64 -2.51
CA GLN A 54 1.88 24.27 -2.95
C GLN A 54 0.85 23.29 -2.38
N CYS A 55 0.03 22.71 -3.24
CA CYS A 55 -0.88 21.61 -2.92
C CYS A 55 -0.25 20.26 -3.27
N ARG A 56 -0.65 19.25 -2.52
CA ARG A 56 -0.26 17.86 -2.72
C ARG A 56 -1.38 16.91 -2.36
N ALA A 57 -1.19 15.65 -2.70
CA ALA A 57 -2.16 14.61 -2.44
C ALA A 57 -1.93 13.94 -1.07
N TYR A 58 -3.03 13.58 -0.42
CA TYR A 58 -3.09 12.90 0.87
C TYR A 58 -4.20 11.84 0.86
N PHE A 59 -4.09 10.86 1.76
CA PHE A 59 -5.15 9.87 2.05
C PHE A 59 -5.72 9.23 0.77
N PRO A 60 -4.88 8.55 -0.03
CA PRO A 60 -5.31 7.94 -1.27
C PRO A 60 -6.18 6.71 -1.01
N ASP A 61 -7.04 6.39 -1.98
CA ASP A 61 -7.67 5.09 -2.06
C ASP A 61 -7.75 4.59 -3.51
N LEU A 62 -7.68 3.27 -3.71
CA LEU A 62 -7.73 2.59 -5.02
C LEU A 62 -8.96 1.70 -5.15
N GLU A 63 -9.51 1.59 -6.35
CA GLU A 63 -10.52 0.59 -6.71
C GLU A 63 -10.28 0.07 -8.13
N VAL A 64 -10.65 -1.19 -8.39
CA VAL A 64 -10.65 -1.75 -9.75
C VAL A 64 -12.00 -1.50 -10.40
N GLY A 65 -12.00 -0.74 -11.50
CA GLY A 65 -13.17 -0.45 -12.32
C GLY A 65 -13.74 -1.68 -13.03
N THR A 66 -14.87 -1.50 -13.72
CA THR A 66 -15.56 -2.60 -14.41
C THR A 66 -14.83 -3.10 -15.65
N GLN A 67 -13.87 -2.32 -16.18
CA GLN A 67 -13.05 -2.69 -17.34
C GLN A 67 -11.65 -3.15 -16.92
N GLY A 68 -11.40 -3.32 -15.61
CA GLY A 68 -10.09 -3.68 -15.07
C GLY A 68 -9.13 -2.50 -14.94
N GLU A 69 -9.59 -1.27 -15.20
CA GLU A 69 -8.81 -0.07 -14.96
C GLU A 69 -8.67 0.21 -13.46
N LEU A 70 -7.54 0.79 -13.04
CA LEU A 70 -7.41 1.32 -11.67
C LEU A 70 -8.05 2.70 -11.59
N ILE A 71 -8.78 2.94 -10.51
CA ILE A 71 -9.38 4.24 -10.16
C ILE A 71 -8.75 4.69 -8.84
N LEU A 72 -8.00 5.77 -8.89
CA LEU A 72 -7.36 6.39 -7.73
C LEU A 72 -8.18 7.60 -7.31
N VAL A 73 -8.54 7.67 -6.03
CA VAL A 73 -9.08 8.86 -5.38
C VAL A 73 -8.13 9.36 -4.31
N TYR A 74 -8.13 10.67 -4.06
CA TYR A 74 -7.26 11.27 -3.04
C TYR A 74 -7.78 12.64 -2.63
N ARG A 75 -7.35 13.07 -1.44
CA ARG A 75 -7.49 14.45 -1.00
C ARG A 75 -6.39 15.31 -1.62
N TRP A 76 -6.74 16.48 -2.14
CA TRP A 76 -5.80 17.48 -2.66
C TRP A 76 -5.86 18.75 -1.81
N ALA A 77 -4.73 19.12 -1.19
CA ALA A 77 -4.67 20.27 -0.28
C ALA A 77 -3.24 20.79 -0.06
N SER A 78 -3.13 21.97 0.55
CA SER A 78 -1.85 22.65 0.83
C SER A 78 -1.11 22.11 2.06
N SER A 79 -1.79 21.37 2.94
CA SER A 79 -1.24 20.85 4.19
C SER A 79 -1.98 19.58 4.65
N HIS A 80 -1.38 18.85 5.60
CA HIS A 80 -1.97 17.67 6.24
C HIS A 80 -3.37 17.96 6.85
N VAL A 81 -3.50 19.12 7.49
CA VAL A 81 -4.77 19.70 7.93
C VAL A 81 -4.80 21.14 7.47
N GLY A 82 -5.80 21.50 6.67
CA GLY A 82 -5.90 22.80 6.02
C GLY A 82 -7.34 23.32 6.03
N SER A 83 -7.54 24.56 5.58
CA SER A 83 -8.87 25.16 5.50
C SER A 83 -9.72 24.64 4.35
N VAL A 84 -9.06 24.17 3.28
CA VAL A 84 -9.69 23.66 2.06
C VAL A 84 -9.00 22.37 1.62
N GLY A 85 -9.79 21.42 1.15
CA GLY A 85 -9.33 20.17 0.57
C GLY A 85 -10.36 19.68 -0.43
N ASP A 86 -9.90 19.29 -1.61
CA ASP A 86 -10.75 18.72 -2.65
C ASP A 86 -10.60 17.21 -2.71
N ILE A 87 -11.64 16.51 -3.12
CA ILE A 87 -11.56 15.09 -3.48
C ILE A 87 -11.39 14.98 -4.99
N ARG A 88 -10.30 14.34 -5.42
CA ARG A 88 -9.92 14.23 -6.82
C ARG A 88 -9.72 12.78 -7.24
N MET A 89 -9.72 12.55 -8.55
CA MET A 89 -9.66 11.22 -9.15
C MET A 89 -8.74 11.19 -10.38
N LYS A 90 -8.02 10.08 -10.53
CA LYS A 90 -7.30 9.69 -11.77
C LYS A 90 -7.58 8.23 -12.08
N LYS A 91 -7.37 7.83 -13.34
CA LYS A 91 -7.51 6.43 -13.78
C LYS A 91 -6.26 5.93 -14.48
N SER A 92 -6.01 4.62 -14.40
CA SER A 92 -4.96 3.95 -15.16
C SER A 92 -5.52 2.72 -15.88
N THR A 93 -5.17 2.56 -17.15
CA THR A 93 -5.59 1.42 -18.00
C THR A 93 -4.46 0.42 -18.26
N ASP A 94 -3.27 0.70 -17.75
CA ASP A 94 -2.05 -0.09 -17.88
C ASP A 94 -1.54 -0.53 -16.52
N GLY A 95 -2.47 -0.82 -15.60
CA GLY A 95 -2.18 -1.38 -14.28
C GLY A 95 -1.37 -0.49 -13.35
N GLY A 96 -1.36 0.83 -13.59
CA GLY A 96 -0.77 1.87 -12.75
C GLY A 96 0.48 2.55 -13.33
N ALA A 97 0.92 2.15 -14.52
CA ALA A 97 2.13 2.68 -15.15
C ALA A 97 1.94 4.11 -15.68
N THR A 98 0.76 4.42 -16.21
CA THR A 98 0.37 5.78 -16.58
C THR A 98 -1.02 6.11 -16.07
N TRP A 99 -1.27 7.41 -15.88
CA TRP A 99 -2.50 7.91 -15.26
C TRP A 99 -3.12 9.02 -16.11
N SER A 100 -4.45 9.02 -16.21
CA SER A 100 -5.25 10.04 -16.88
C SER A 100 -5.04 11.45 -16.30
N GLY A 101 -5.58 12.46 -16.98
CA GLY A 101 -5.85 13.76 -16.39
C GLY A 101 -6.74 13.64 -15.14
N GLU A 102 -6.66 14.64 -14.28
CA GLU A 102 -7.37 14.68 -13.00
C GLU A 102 -8.82 15.14 -13.16
N THR A 103 -9.73 14.54 -12.39
CA THR A 103 -11.14 14.97 -12.26
C THR A 103 -11.42 15.36 -10.81
N ILE A 104 -12.06 16.51 -10.59
CA ILE A 104 -12.54 16.92 -9.25
C ILE A 104 -13.89 16.24 -9.01
N ILE A 105 -13.98 15.38 -7.99
CA ILE A 105 -15.23 14.73 -7.59
C ILE A 105 -16.04 15.67 -6.69
N ALA A 106 -15.38 16.31 -5.74
CA ALA A 106 -16.00 17.21 -4.78
C ALA A 106 -15.02 18.32 -4.39
N SER A 107 -15.53 19.54 -4.32
CA SER A 107 -14.82 20.71 -3.81
C SER A 107 -15.76 21.53 -2.92
N SER A 108 -15.20 22.26 -1.96
CA SER A 108 -15.96 23.13 -1.06
C SER A 108 -15.07 24.23 -0.49
N SER A 109 -15.63 25.15 0.30
CA SER A 109 -14.85 26.12 1.08
C SER A 109 -14.29 25.54 2.39
N ALA A 110 -14.53 24.26 2.66
CA ALA A 110 -14.06 23.53 3.84
C ALA A 110 -13.12 22.38 3.42
N ASP A 111 -12.51 21.73 4.39
CA ASP A 111 -11.57 20.63 4.16
C ASP A 111 -12.32 19.30 3.94
N LEU A 112 -12.41 18.83 2.69
CA LEU A 112 -12.90 17.49 2.39
C LEU A 112 -11.75 16.48 2.53
N ARG A 113 -12.00 15.38 3.24
CA ARG A 113 -10.95 14.49 3.74
C ARG A 113 -11.24 13.01 3.59
N ASP A 114 -10.14 12.26 3.59
CA ASP A 114 -10.05 10.80 3.64
C ASP A 114 -11.05 10.10 2.70
N PRO A 115 -10.93 10.32 1.38
CA PRO A 115 -11.79 9.66 0.43
C PRO A 115 -11.53 8.15 0.42
N SER A 116 -12.59 7.35 0.45
CA SER A 116 -12.51 5.91 0.19
C SER A 116 -13.53 5.49 -0.86
N LEU A 117 -13.11 4.63 -1.77
CA LEU A 117 -13.85 4.24 -2.96
C LEU A 117 -14.12 2.74 -2.97
N THR A 118 -15.37 2.37 -3.23
CA THR A 118 -15.80 0.98 -3.36
C THR A 118 -16.58 0.79 -4.65
N ARG A 119 -16.26 -0.26 -5.41
CA ARG A 119 -17.10 -0.73 -6.52
C ARG A 119 -18.08 -1.78 -6.01
N LEU A 120 -19.36 -1.48 -6.10
CA LEU A 120 -20.43 -2.42 -5.78
C LEU A 120 -20.51 -3.53 -6.85
N SER A 121 -21.13 -4.64 -6.48
CA SER A 121 -21.45 -5.78 -7.35
C SER A 121 -22.25 -5.38 -8.59
N THR A 122 -23.02 -4.29 -8.52
CA THR A 122 -23.77 -3.72 -9.65
C THR A 122 -22.89 -2.96 -10.65
N GLY A 123 -21.62 -2.71 -10.33
CA GLY A 123 -20.71 -1.85 -11.09
C GLY A 123 -20.77 -0.37 -10.71
N ARG A 124 -21.75 0.03 -9.87
CA ARG A 124 -21.80 1.37 -9.28
C ARG A 124 -20.57 1.62 -8.40
N LEU A 125 -19.99 2.80 -8.51
CA LEU A 125 -19.00 3.29 -7.55
C LEU A 125 -19.70 4.04 -6.42
N ILE A 126 -19.24 3.84 -5.19
CA ILE A 126 -19.61 4.65 -4.03
C ILE A 126 -18.35 5.18 -3.36
N LEU A 127 -18.31 6.49 -3.15
CA LEU A 127 -17.24 7.22 -2.49
C LEU A 127 -17.73 7.71 -1.14
N SER A 128 -16.97 7.50 -0.07
CA SER A 128 -17.15 8.17 1.23
C SER A 128 -16.05 9.20 1.47
N TYR A 129 -16.39 10.28 2.17
CA TYR A 129 -15.45 11.28 2.68
C TYR A 129 -16.09 12.03 3.85
N PHE A 130 -15.31 12.78 4.63
CA PHE A 130 -15.86 13.70 5.63
C PHE A 130 -15.42 15.14 5.40
N THR A 131 -16.21 16.08 5.91
CA THR A 131 -15.87 17.51 5.93
C THR A 131 -15.31 17.88 7.30
N TYR A 132 -14.19 18.60 7.33
CA TYR A 132 -13.52 19.07 8.52
C TYR A 132 -13.43 20.60 8.53
N ASP A 133 -13.72 21.19 9.68
CA ASP A 133 -13.49 22.60 9.97
C ASP A 133 -12.14 22.72 10.69
N ALA A 134 -11.13 23.19 9.97
CA ALA A 134 -9.80 23.37 10.55
C ALA A 134 -9.70 24.52 11.55
N VAL A 135 -10.62 25.50 11.50
CA VAL A 135 -10.64 26.63 12.45
C VAL A 135 -11.12 26.13 13.82
N ASN A 136 -12.25 25.42 13.82
CA ASN A 136 -12.85 24.90 15.05
C ASN A 136 -12.31 23.52 15.45
N LYS A 137 -11.44 22.92 14.62
CA LYS A 137 -10.86 21.59 14.79
C LYS A 137 -11.92 20.50 14.99
N ALA A 138 -12.97 20.56 14.17
CA ALA A 138 -14.14 19.72 14.32
C ALA A 138 -14.52 19.08 12.99
N VAL A 139 -14.92 17.82 13.04
CA VAL A 139 -15.63 17.19 11.93
C VAL A 139 -17.01 17.84 11.82
N ILE A 140 -17.50 18.02 10.59
CA ILE A 140 -18.82 18.61 10.32
C ILE A 140 -19.81 17.52 9.93
N ARG A 141 -19.45 16.63 9.02
CA ARG A 141 -20.31 15.53 8.55
C ARG A 141 -19.52 14.53 7.69
N THR A 142 -20.01 13.31 7.63
CA THR A 142 -19.63 12.31 6.62
C THR A 142 -20.67 12.27 5.52
N GLU A 143 -20.22 12.16 4.27
CA GLU A 143 -21.07 12.10 3.08
C GLU A 143 -20.64 10.94 2.18
N THR A 144 -21.59 10.44 1.39
CA THR A 144 -21.32 9.53 0.27
C THR A 144 -21.75 10.13 -1.05
N ARG A 145 -21.02 9.81 -2.13
CA ARG A 145 -21.42 10.08 -3.52
C ARG A 145 -21.40 8.80 -4.32
N THR A 146 -22.27 8.69 -5.32
CA THR A 146 -22.33 7.52 -6.20
C THR A 146 -22.09 7.89 -7.65
N SER A 147 -21.57 6.95 -8.42
CA SER A 147 -21.42 7.05 -9.87
C SER A 147 -21.83 5.76 -10.55
N ASP A 148 -22.71 5.87 -11.55
CA ASP A 148 -23.20 4.75 -12.36
C ASP A 148 -22.50 4.66 -13.74
N ASN A 149 -21.51 5.52 -13.98
CA ASN A 149 -20.77 5.60 -15.25
C ASN A 149 -19.25 5.58 -15.05
N GLY A 150 -18.80 4.78 -14.08
CA GLY A 150 -17.37 4.58 -13.80
C GLY A 150 -16.65 5.86 -13.35
N GLY A 151 -17.33 6.79 -12.69
CA GLY A 151 -16.73 8.03 -12.17
C GLY A 151 -16.69 9.19 -13.16
N ALA A 152 -17.30 9.07 -14.34
CA ALA A 152 -17.39 10.19 -15.30
C ALA A 152 -18.28 11.33 -14.78
N SER A 153 -19.31 11.01 -14.00
CA SER A 153 -20.11 11.98 -13.23
C SER A 153 -20.54 11.39 -11.90
N TRP A 154 -20.81 12.26 -10.93
CA TRP A 154 -21.18 11.88 -9.57
C TRP A 154 -22.51 12.51 -9.16
N ALA A 155 -23.33 11.74 -8.45
CA ALA A 155 -24.57 12.23 -7.86
C ALA A 155 -24.30 13.27 -6.75
N ALA A 156 -25.36 13.98 -6.35
CA ALA A 156 -25.33 14.85 -5.19
C ALA A 156 -24.94 14.07 -3.92
N PRO A 157 -24.23 14.69 -2.96
CA PRO A 157 -23.81 14.01 -1.75
C PRO A 157 -25.01 13.62 -0.89
N VAL A 158 -24.93 12.43 -0.28
CA VAL A 158 -25.88 11.90 0.69
C VAL A 158 -25.21 11.89 2.06
N ALA A 159 -25.79 12.56 3.04
CA ALA A 159 -25.24 12.59 4.40
C ALA A 159 -25.37 11.22 5.08
N VAL A 160 -24.33 10.81 5.80
CA VAL A 160 -24.35 9.63 6.65
C VAL A 160 -24.71 10.05 8.08
N THR A 161 -25.89 9.64 8.54
CA THR A 161 -26.36 9.98 9.90
C THR A 161 -26.05 8.86 10.88
N SER A 162 -25.62 9.22 12.09
CA SER A 162 -25.32 8.26 13.15
C SER A 162 -25.56 8.86 14.54
N THR A 163 -25.44 8.05 15.59
CA THR A 163 -25.49 8.49 16.99
C THR A 163 -24.22 9.20 17.43
N ILE A 164 -23.12 9.10 16.67
CA ILE A 164 -21.94 9.94 16.84
C ILE A 164 -22.26 11.25 16.10
N PRO A 165 -22.45 12.38 16.83
CA PRO A 165 -22.62 13.67 16.18
C PRO A 165 -21.33 14.00 15.40
N HIS A 166 -21.49 14.36 14.12
CA HIS A 166 -20.38 14.74 13.26
C HIS A 166 -19.27 13.67 13.17
N ALA A 167 -19.63 12.41 12.92
CA ALA A 167 -18.66 11.34 12.79
C ALA A 167 -17.77 11.49 11.54
N ALA A 168 -16.54 11.00 11.62
CA ALA A 168 -15.60 10.84 10.52
C ALA A 168 -15.52 9.39 10.04
N THR A 169 -14.90 9.20 8.87
CA THR A 169 -14.57 7.89 8.29
C THR A 169 -13.28 8.01 7.49
N SER A 170 -12.49 6.93 7.45
CA SER A 170 -11.24 6.86 6.68
C SER A 170 -11.08 5.48 6.01
N ALA A 171 -12.17 4.75 5.84
CA ALA A 171 -12.15 3.38 5.34
C ALA A 171 -13.21 3.14 4.26
N LYS A 172 -12.95 2.12 3.44
CA LYS A 172 -13.88 1.65 2.42
C LYS A 172 -15.22 1.25 3.01
N ILE A 173 -16.27 1.56 2.25
CA ILE A 173 -17.58 0.93 2.42
C ILE A 173 -17.46 -0.51 1.96
N ILE A 174 -18.09 -1.46 2.65
CA ILE A 174 -18.19 -2.84 2.17
C ILE A 174 -19.63 -3.15 1.76
N GLU A 175 -19.77 -3.94 0.69
CA GLU A 175 -21.04 -4.58 0.34
C GLU A 175 -21.04 -5.99 0.92
N VAL A 176 -21.98 -6.26 1.83
CA VAL A 176 -22.12 -7.57 2.49
C VAL A 176 -22.60 -8.59 1.47
N ARG A 177 -21.93 -9.74 1.37
CA ARG A 177 -22.37 -10.82 0.48
C ARG A 177 -23.70 -11.39 0.99
N GLY A 178 -24.50 -11.90 0.07
CA GLY A 178 -25.85 -12.40 0.39
C GLY A 178 -26.90 -11.29 0.46
N SER A 179 -26.79 -10.32 1.38
CA SER A 179 -27.80 -9.25 1.51
C SER A 179 -27.60 -8.10 0.52
N GLY A 180 -26.35 -7.81 0.16
CA GLY A 180 -26.00 -6.65 -0.65
C GLY A 180 -26.14 -5.31 0.09
N ASP A 181 -26.28 -5.32 1.42
CA ASP A 181 -26.29 -4.08 2.18
C ASP A 181 -24.90 -3.45 2.18
N LEU A 182 -24.88 -2.12 2.33
CA LEU A 182 -23.64 -1.38 2.47
C LEU A 182 -23.39 -1.07 3.94
N LEU A 183 -22.13 -1.19 4.36
CA LEU A 183 -21.69 -0.87 5.71
C LEU A 183 -20.59 0.18 5.65
N ILE A 184 -20.76 1.26 6.40
CA ILE A 184 -19.76 2.31 6.57
C ILE A 184 -19.34 2.40 8.04
N PRO A 185 -18.06 2.18 8.36
CA PRO A 185 -17.57 2.35 9.72
C PRO A 185 -17.25 3.83 9.97
N LEU A 186 -17.69 4.34 11.11
CA LEU A 186 -17.54 5.73 11.52
C LEU A 186 -16.89 5.82 12.90
N TYR A 187 -16.20 6.92 13.16
CA TYR A 187 -15.62 7.22 14.47
C TYR A 187 -15.81 8.67 14.88
N GLY A 188 -15.76 8.93 16.18
CA GLY A 188 -15.86 10.26 16.78
C GLY A 188 -16.43 10.21 18.19
N THR A 189 -16.50 11.36 18.84
CA THR A 189 -16.96 11.45 20.24
C THR A 189 -18.47 11.23 20.34
N GLN A 190 -18.89 10.44 21.32
CA GLN A 190 -20.31 10.14 21.56
C GLN A 190 -20.73 10.61 22.96
N GLY A 191 -21.77 11.44 23.02
CA GLY A 191 -22.25 12.00 24.28
C GLY A 191 -21.24 12.96 24.91
N SER A 192 -20.99 12.82 26.21
CA SER A 192 -20.02 13.65 26.95
C SER A 192 -18.63 13.03 27.08
N ASP A 193 -18.40 11.83 26.56
CA ASP A 193 -17.08 11.20 26.60
C ASP A 193 -16.16 11.90 25.58
N PRO A 194 -14.98 12.41 26.01
CA PRO A 194 -14.03 13.03 25.09
C PRO A 194 -13.32 12.03 24.19
N ASN A 195 -13.44 10.72 24.44
CA ASN A 195 -12.83 9.67 23.63
C ASN A 195 -13.78 9.21 22.51
N SER A 196 -13.19 8.87 21.38
CA SER A 196 -13.92 8.44 20.21
C SER A 196 -14.50 7.03 20.41
N SER A 197 -15.72 6.86 19.93
CA SER A 197 -16.39 5.57 19.75
C SER A 197 -16.32 5.15 18.28
N VAL A 198 -16.53 3.87 18.02
CA VAL A 198 -16.72 3.33 16.67
C VAL A 198 -18.15 2.81 16.52
N VAL A 199 -18.83 3.28 15.48
CA VAL A 199 -20.14 2.76 15.05
C VAL A 199 -20.07 2.30 13.60
N ILE A 200 -20.94 1.38 13.22
CA ILE A 200 -21.16 1.03 11.81
C ILE A 200 -22.58 1.39 11.44
N VAL A 201 -22.73 2.14 10.36
CA VAL A 201 -24.02 2.50 9.78
C VAL A 201 -24.27 1.63 8.55
N ARG A 202 -25.53 1.19 8.39
CA ARG A 202 -25.98 0.34 7.29
C ARG A 202 -26.86 1.12 6.33
N SER A 203 -26.69 0.86 5.04
CA SER A 203 -27.65 1.21 3.99
C SER A 203 -28.18 -0.07 3.35
N THR A 204 -29.50 -0.17 3.21
CA THR A 204 -30.21 -1.28 2.56
C THR A 204 -30.66 -0.92 1.14
N ASP A 205 -30.34 0.28 0.67
CA ASP A 205 -30.79 0.87 -0.60
C ASP A 205 -29.61 1.29 -1.49
N LYS A 206 -28.49 0.58 -1.36
CA LYS A 206 -27.26 0.78 -2.16
C LYS A 206 -26.71 2.21 -2.06
N GLY A 207 -26.76 2.79 -0.86
CA GLY A 207 -26.20 4.10 -0.52
C GLY A 207 -27.11 5.28 -0.89
N ALA A 208 -28.38 5.05 -1.23
CA ALA A 208 -29.32 6.13 -1.47
C ALA A 208 -29.71 6.85 -0.17
N SER A 209 -29.68 6.14 0.96
CA SER A 209 -29.86 6.73 2.28
C SER A 209 -29.08 5.99 3.38
N TRP A 210 -28.80 6.73 4.46
CA TRP A 210 -28.09 6.24 5.64
C TRP A 210 -28.81 6.77 6.89
N SER A 211 -29.82 6.03 7.38
CA SER A 211 -30.62 6.48 8.53
C SER A 211 -30.94 5.35 9.51
N GLY A 212 -30.61 5.58 10.79
CA GLY A 212 -31.11 4.83 11.96
C GLY A 212 -30.64 3.39 12.13
N ASN A 213 -30.12 2.74 11.10
CA ASN A 213 -29.65 1.36 11.14
C ASN A 213 -28.16 1.33 11.44
N GLN A 214 -27.81 1.32 12.73
CA GLN A 214 -26.42 1.32 13.17
C GLN A 214 -26.15 0.39 14.35
N LYS A 215 -24.87 0.09 14.58
CA LYS A 215 -24.37 -0.60 15.78
C LYS A 215 -23.13 0.09 16.33
N THR A 216 -23.07 0.23 17.65
CA THR A 216 -21.83 0.57 18.34
C THR A 216 -20.98 -0.68 18.47
N VAL A 217 -19.75 -0.59 17.99
CA VAL A 217 -18.74 -1.66 18.05
C VAL A 217 -17.91 -1.50 19.31
N ALA A 218 -17.45 -0.27 19.54
CA ALA A 218 -16.64 0.10 20.67
C ALA A 218 -17.10 1.48 21.15
N SER A 219 -17.42 1.60 22.44
CA SER A 219 -17.66 2.89 23.06
C SER A 219 -16.33 3.47 23.53
N GLY A 220 -16.18 4.78 23.34
CA GLY A 220 -15.18 5.55 24.06
C GLY A 220 -15.29 5.27 25.55
N SER A 221 -14.16 5.08 26.18
CA SER A 221 -14.06 4.94 27.63
C SER A 221 -12.85 5.75 28.07
N GLY A 222 -12.84 6.26 29.30
CA GLY A 222 -11.77 7.14 29.81
C GLY A 222 -10.32 6.61 29.62
N THR A 223 -10.14 5.34 29.25
CA THR A 223 -8.85 4.71 28.98
C THR A 223 -8.54 4.44 27.50
N VAL A 224 -9.53 4.50 26.58
CA VAL A 224 -9.32 4.16 25.15
C VAL A 224 -10.10 5.07 24.21
N ASP A 225 -9.38 5.58 23.21
CA ASP A 225 -9.87 6.45 22.13
C ASP A 225 -9.87 5.67 20.80
N TRP A 226 -11.05 5.25 20.34
CA TRP A 226 -11.22 4.36 19.18
C TRP A 226 -11.41 5.16 17.90
N THR A 227 -10.47 5.07 16.96
CA THR A 227 -10.47 5.88 15.74
C THR A 227 -10.17 5.05 14.49
N GLU A 228 -10.46 5.62 13.32
CA GLU A 228 -10.08 5.09 12.00
C GLU A 228 -10.31 3.58 11.84
N PRO A 229 -11.55 3.10 12.04
CA PRO A 229 -11.88 1.70 11.88
C PRO A 229 -11.86 1.28 10.40
N ALA A 230 -11.39 0.06 10.13
CA ALA A 230 -11.62 -0.63 8.87
C ALA A 230 -12.46 -1.88 9.10
N ILE A 231 -13.23 -2.28 8.08
CA ILE A 231 -14.16 -3.41 8.15
C ILE A 231 -14.02 -4.28 6.90
N ALA A 232 -14.12 -5.60 7.08
CA ALA A 232 -14.31 -6.55 5.98
C ALA A 232 -15.29 -7.64 6.35
N GLU A 233 -15.97 -8.17 5.34
CA GLU A 233 -16.60 -9.47 5.42
C GLU A 233 -15.59 -10.55 5.07
N LEU A 234 -15.30 -11.40 6.05
CA LEU A 234 -14.38 -12.52 5.92
C LEU A 234 -15.12 -13.74 5.39
N GLU A 235 -16.17 -14.19 6.05
CA GLU A 235 -17.07 -15.27 5.61
C GLU A 235 -18.51 -14.77 5.58
N ASP A 236 -19.43 -15.55 5.04
CA ASP A 236 -20.85 -15.17 5.03
C ASP A 236 -21.33 -14.88 6.47
N GLY A 237 -21.69 -13.62 6.75
CA GLY A 237 -22.06 -13.17 8.09
C GLY A 237 -20.92 -13.04 9.11
N HIS A 238 -19.66 -13.30 8.72
CA HIS A 238 -18.48 -13.05 9.55
C HIS A 238 -17.82 -11.72 9.16
N LEU A 239 -18.05 -10.70 9.97
CA LEU A 239 -17.45 -9.39 9.83
C LEU A 239 -16.28 -9.22 10.80
N ARG A 240 -15.20 -8.62 10.33
CA ARG A 240 -14.07 -8.22 11.17
C ARG A 240 -13.84 -6.73 11.06
N ILE A 241 -13.53 -6.12 12.21
CA ILE A 241 -13.08 -4.73 12.30
C ILE A 241 -11.68 -4.69 12.86
N LEU A 242 -10.87 -3.78 12.33
CA LEU A 242 -9.66 -3.29 12.95
C LEU A 242 -9.87 -1.82 13.33
N ALA A 243 -9.48 -1.40 14.53
CA ALA A 243 -9.57 -0.01 14.95
C ALA A 243 -8.23 0.48 15.50
N ARG A 244 -7.86 1.70 15.15
CA ARG A 244 -6.73 2.42 15.71
C ARG A 244 -7.06 2.91 17.13
N THR A 245 -6.03 2.96 17.98
CA THR A 245 -6.05 3.75 19.22
C THR A 245 -4.82 4.66 19.30
N LYS A 246 -4.63 5.36 20.43
CA LYS A 246 -3.36 6.08 20.71
C LYS A 246 -2.17 5.13 20.94
N GLY A 247 -2.44 3.87 21.28
CA GLY A 247 -1.44 2.82 21.44
C GLY A 247 -1.53 1.83 20.28
N ASN A 248 -1.87 0.58 20.60
CA ASN A 248 -1.97 -0.49 19.62
C ASN A 248 -3.29 -0.44 18.82
N GLY A 249 -3.29 -1.10 17.67
CA GLY A 249 -4.52 -1.46 16.97
C GLY A 249 -5.23 -2.62 17.65
N PHE A 250 -6.56 -2.64 17.52
CA PHE A 250 -7.41 -3.67 18.10
C PHE A 250 -8.31 -4.31 17.05
N GLN A 251 -8.65 -5.57 17.28
CA GLN A 251 -9.58 -6.34 16.46
C GLN A 251 -10.89 -6.63 17.20
N PHE A 252 -11.96 -6.71 16.40
CA PHE A 252 -13.31 -7.09 16.80
C PHE A 252 -13.90 -8.01 15.74
N ASP A 253 -14.65 -9.05 16.13
CA ASP A 253 -15.34 -9.94 15.22
C ASP A 253 -16.85 -9.97 15.50
N SER A 254 -17.66 -10.14 14.46
CA SER A 254 -19.08 -10.45 14.55
C SER A 254 -19.38 -11.64 13.64
N TYR A 255 -20.05 -12.67 14.16
CA TYR A 255 -20.36 -13.92 13.45
C TYR A 255 -21.86 -14.08 13.16
N SER A 256 -22.58 -12.98 13.03
CA SER A 256 -24.05 -13.01 12.88
C SER A 256 -24.46 -12.84 11.43
N GLY A 257 -25.17 -13.84 10.88
CA GLY A 257 -25.84 -13.75 9.58
C GLY A 257 -27.02 -12.76 9.53
N ALA A 258 -27.43 -12.22 10.69
CA ALA A 258 -28.38 -11.12 10.80
C ALA A 258 -27.69 -9.91 11.46
N TYR A 259 -27.50 -8.84 10.71
CA TYR A 259 -26.96 -7.53 11.12
C TYR A 259 -26.29 -7.44 12.53
N MET A 260 -24.98 -7.77 12.59
CA MET A 260 -24.04 -7.37 13.66
C MET A 260 -24.58 -7.45 15.09
N THR A 261 -25.34 -8.50 15.42
CA THR A 261 -26.06 -8.54 16.71
C THR A 261 -25.13 -8.60 17.91
N THR A 262 -23.94 -9.18 17.74
CA THR A 262 -22.95 -9.35 18.80
C THR A 262 -21.55 -9.15 18.25
N TRP A 263 -20.72 -8.39 18.97
CA TRP A 263 -19.29 -8.28 18.75
C TRP A 263 -18.55 -9.08 19.81
N THR A 264 -17.42 -9.70 19.44
CA THR A 264 -16.51 -10.32 20.40
C THR A 264 -15.87 -9.27 21.31
N ALA A 265 -15.26 -9.74 22.41
CA ALA A 265 -14.33 -8.91 23.16
C ALA A 265 -13.19 -8.41 22.26
N THR A 266 -12.61 -7.27 22.63
CA THR A 266 -11.51 -6.66 21.88
C THR A 266 -10.25 -7.50 22.01
N GLN A 267 -9.50 -7.61 20.93
CA GLN A 267 -8.17 -8.23 20.92
C GLN A 267 -7.12 -7.19 20.57
N ASP A 268 -6.18 -6.95 21.49
CA ASP A 268 -4.98 -6.13 21.22
C ASP A 268 -4.07 -6.89 20.23
N LEU A 269 -3.65 -6.19 19.17
CA LEU A 269 -2.76 -6.75 18.15
C LEU A 269 -1.28 -6.56 18.46
N GLY A 270 -0.93 -5.88 19.55
CA GLY A 270 0.43 -5.70 20.04
C GLY A 270 1.27 -4.73 19.20
N VAL A 271 0.66 -4.04 18.23
CA VAL A 271 1.36 -3.12 17.31
C VAL A 271 0.59 -1.81 17.16
N PRO A 272 1.28 -0.65 17.12
CA PRO A 272 0.67 0.62 16.74
C PRO A 272 0.17 0.60 15.29
N MET A 273 -1.02 1.12 15.02
CA MET A 273 -1.64 1.08 13.68
C MET A 273 -2.33 2.40 13.33
N HIS A 274 -2.08 2.90 12.12
CA HIS A 274 -2.67 4.11 11.57
C HIS A 274 -3.23 3.84 10.18
N ALA A 275 -4.51 4.21 10.04
CA ALA A 275 -5.49 3.67 9.11
C ALA A 275 -5.22 2.21 8.71
N PRO A 276 -5.65 1.23 9.53
CA PRO A 276 -5.65 -0.16 9.11
C PRO A 276 -6.54 -0.37 7.88
N GLU A 277 -6.22 -1.35 7.07
CA GLU A 277 -7.06 -1.90 6.01
C GLU A 277 -7.14 -3.41 6.18
N LEU A 278 -8.25 -4.02 5.77
CA LEU A 278 -8.34 -5.46 5.63
C LEU A 278 -9.33 -5.86 4.55
N PHE A 279 -9.03 -6.95 3.84
CA PHE A 279 -9.98 -7.58 2.93
C PHE A 279 -9.63 -9.05 2.71
N ARG A 280 -10.65 -9.85 2.39
CA ARG A 280 -10.46 -11.25 1.97
C ARG A 280 -10.16 -11.31 0.49
N ILE A 281 -9.18 -12.12 0.10
CA ILE A 281 -8.97 -12.49 -1.30
C ILE A 281 -10.12 -13.42 -1.74
N PRO A 282 -10.96 -13.03 -2.72
CA PRO A 282 -12.13 -13.79 -3.11
C PRO A 282 -11.81 -15.25 -3.46
N GLY A 283 -12.66 -16.18 -3.01
CA GLY A 283 -12.51 -17.61 -3.29
C GLY A 283 -11.40 -18.32 -2.53
N THR A 284 -10.68 -17.63 -1.64
CA THR A 284 -9.58 -18.22 -0.85
C THR A 284 -9.84 -18.11 0.65
N ASN A 285 -9.02 -18.75 1.47
CA ASN A 285 -8.97 -18.56 2.93
C ASN A 285 -8.13 -17.34 3.35
N LYS A 286 -7.59 -16.55 2.40
CA LYS A 286 -6.57 -15.53 2.65
C LYS A 286 -7.18 -14.18 2.97
N VAL A 287 -6.68 -13.53 4.01
CA VAL A 287 -7.08 -12.19 4.46
C VAL A 287 -5.84 -11.31 4.52
N VAL A 288 -5.83 -10.26 3.72
CA VAL A 288 -4.76 -9.26 3.71
C VAL A 288 -5.09 -8.22 4.77
N ASN A 289 -4.12 -7.93 5.63
CA ASN A 289 -4.18 -6.82 6.58
C ASN A 289 -3.04 -5.84 6.26
N LEU A 290 -3.36 -4.56 6.11
CA LEU A 290 -2.40 -3.48 5.93
C LEU A 290 -2.57 -2.42 7.00
N TRP A 291 -1.51 -1.68 7.31
CA TRP A 291 -1.59 -0.52 8.20
C TRP A 291 -0.34 0.34 8.06
N SER A 292 -0.46 1.62 8.41
CA SER A 292 0.70 2.47 8.64
C SER A 292 1.15 2.30 10.09
N GLN A 293 2.39 1.90 10.34
CA GLN A 293 2.91 1.61 11.67
C GLN A 293 3.78 2.76 12.20
N PRO A 294 3.35 3.49 13.23
CA PRO A 294 4.24 4.32 14.02
C PRO A 294 5.56 3.63 14.41
N ALA A 295 6.70 4.21 14.01
CA ALA A 295 8.03 3.72 14.34
C ALA A 295 9.02 4.88 14.50
N GLY A 296 9.15 5.40 15.73
CA GLY A 296 9.99 6.56 16.00
C GLY A 296 9.47 7.80 15.26
N SER A 297 10.31 8.40 14.42
CA SER A 297 9.92 9.51 13.54
C SER A 297 9.27 9.06 12.23
N SER A 298 9.34 7.78 11.86
CA SER A 298 8.78 7.24 10.62
C SER A 298 7.41 6.59 10.81
N ARG A 299 6.70 6.37 9.70
CA ARG A 299 5.43 5.63 9.67
C ARG A 299 5.30 4.71 8.45
N PRO A 300 6.05 3.58 8.39
CA PRO A 300 5.97 2.61 7.30
C PRO A 300 4.58 2.02 7.08
N VAL A 301 4.27 1.69 5.83
CA VAL A 301 3.12 0.84 5.49
C VAL A 301 3.56 -0.61 5.58
N MET A 302 2.88 -1.35 6.45
CA MET A 302 3.10 -2.75 6.74
C MET A 302 1.98 -3.59 6.14
N VAL A 303 2.30 -4.83 5.79
CA VAL A 303 1.34 -5.84 5.36
C VAL A 303 1.59 -7.14 6.10
N LYS A 304 0.52 -7.90 6.33
CA LYS A 304 0.59 -9.30 6.75
C LYS A 304 -0.59 -10.08 6.19
N MET A 305 -0.39 -11.36 5.96
CA MET A 305 -1.43 -12.29 5.55
C MET A 305 -1.94 -13.08 6.76
N ARG A 306 -3.25 -13.27 6.82
CA ARG A 306 -3.93 -14.19 7.75
C ARG A 306 -4.73 -15.22 7.00
N TYR A 307 -5.03 -16.34 7.64
CA TYR A 307 -5.84 -17.40 7.06
C TYR A 307 -7.06 -17.73 7.91
N LEU A 308 -8.22 -17.89 7.28
CA LEU A 308 -9.50 -18.18 7.95
C LEU A 308 -9.56 -19.57 8.57
N ASP A 309 -8.85 -20.53 7.99
CA ASP A 309 -8.80 -21.94 8.41
C ASP A 309 -7.62 -22.25 9.35
N ARG A 310 -6.83 -21.23 9.73
CA ARG A 310 -5.66 -21.40 10.61
C ARG A 310 -5.72 -20.42 11.77
N TYR A 311 -6.06 -20.93 12.94
CA TYR A 311 -5.96 -20.18 14.18
C TYR A 311 -4.47 -19.86 14.45
N TRP A 312 -4.12 -18.58 14.61
CA TRP A 312 -2.75 -18.05 14.65
C TRP A 312 -1.91 -18.26 13.38
N GLY A 313 -2.52 -18.66 12.27
CA GLY A 313 -1.87 -18.69 10.96
C GLY A 313 -1.74 -17.28 10.42
N GLU A 314 -0.76 -16.54 10.91
CA GLU A 314 -0.42 -15.22 10.42
C GLU A 314 1.02 -15.26 9.92
N THR A 315 1.27 -14.55 8.83
CA THR A 315 2.62 -14.44 8.29
C THR A 315 3.40 -13.38 9.06
N GLN A 316 4.72 -13.38 8.86
CA GLN A 316 5.55 -12.24 9.24
C GLN A 316 4.99 -10.97 8.59
N ALA A 317 5.03 -9.87 9.35
CA ALA A 317 4.72 -8.55 8.80
C ALA A 317 5.88 -8.07 7.93
N GLU A 318 5.57 -7.61 6.73
CA GLU A 318 6.54 -7.06 5.79
C GLU A 318 6.27 -5.57 5.55
N THR A 319 7.34 -4.81 5.34
CA THR A 319 7.23 -3.40 4.95
C THR A 319 6.94 -3.34 3.46
N LEU A 320 5.80 -2.76 3.09
CA LEU A 320 5.51 -2.39 1.71
C LEU A 320 6.13 -1.02 1.40
N TYR A 321 5.92 -0.04 2.26
CA TYR A 321 6.47 1.30 2.04
C TYR A 321 7.23 1.80 3.25
N GLN A 322 8.43 2.29 3.02
CA GLN A 322 9.19 3.04 4.01
C GLN A 322 9.20 4.54 3.62
N PRO A 323 8.67 5.43 4.48
CA PRO A 323 8.67 6.85 4.23
C PRO A 323 10.06 7.44 4.07
N PHE A 324 10.14 8.48 3.25
CA PHE A 324 11.40 9.19 3.02
C PHE A 324 11.80 10.00 4.26
N ARG A 325 13.10 10.02 4.60
CA ARG A 325 13.68 10.80 5.72
C ARG A 325 13.00 10.57 7.08
N ASP A 326 12.56 9.34 7.33
CA ASP A 326 11.81 8.99 8.55
C ASP A 326 10.67 9.97 8.79
N ASN A 327 9.74 10.02 7.84
CA ASN A 327 8.58 10.90 7.84
C ASN A 327 7.38 10.24 8.52
N TRP A 328 6.83 10.93 9.51
CA TRP A 328 5.61 10.53 10.20
C TRP A 328 4.36 10.80 9.38
N ASP A 329 4.36 11.86 8.58
CA ASP A 329 3.22 12.25 7.75
C ASP A 329 3.27 11.56 6.37
N ALA A 330 3.14 10.24 6.43
CA ALA A 330 3.09 9.33 5.29
C ALA A 330 2.22 8.10 5.62
N GLY A 331 1.84 7.30 4.64
CA GLY A 331 1.05 6.08 4.84
C GLY A 331 -0.37 6.18 4.29
N TYR A 332 -1.36 5.71 5.07
CA TYR A 332 -2.78 5.57 4.71
C TYR A 332 -2.90 4.93 3.33
N SER A 333 -2.49 3.66 3.25
CA SER A 333 -2.56 2.94 2.00
C SER A 333 -4.01 2.83 1.53
N GLY A 334 -4.17 2.83 0.22
CA GLY A 334 -5.37 2.38 -0.46
C GLY A 334 -5.04 1.20 -1.34
N THR A 335 -5.57 0.01 -1.05
CA THR A 335 -5.09 -1.23 -1.67
C THR A 335 -6.18 -2.01 -2.40
N VAL A 336 -5.83 -2.55 -3.57
CA VAL A 336 -6.67 -3.47 -4.34
C VAL A 336 -5.92 -4.71 -4.78
N LEU A 337 -6.67 -5.79 -5.04
CA LEU A 337 -6.15 -6.97 -5.73
C LEU A 337 -6.39 -6.83 -7.24
N LEU A 338 -5.32 -6.86 -8.03
CA LEU A 338 -5.36 -6.88 -9.49
C LEU A 338 -4.66 -8.16 -10.01
N GLY A 339 -5.46 -9.19 -10.28
CA GLY A 339 -4.93 -10.52 -10.60
C GLY A 339 -4.36 -11.19 -9.35
N SER A 340 -3.08 -11.57 -9.39
CA SER A 340 -2.31 -12.10 -8.25
C SER A 340 -1.58 -11.03 -7.44
N SER A 341 -1.64 -9.76 -7.89
CA SER A 341 -0.86 -8.68 -7.30
C SER A 341 -1.71 -7.77 -6.43
N LEU A 342 -1.16 -7.38 -5.30
CA LEU A 342 -1.63 -6.23 -4.52
C LEU A 342 -1.09 -4.96 -5.15
N VAL A 343 -1.97 -4.01 -5.43
CA VAL A 343 -1.60 -2.66 -5.88
C VAL A 343 -2.02 -1.68 -4.78
N SER A 344 -1.05 -0.96 -4.22
CA SER A 344 -1.26 -0.03 -3.11
C SER A 344 -0.87 1.39 -3.50
N ALA A 345 -1.74 2.35 -3.24
CA ALA A 345 -1.41 3.78 -3.28
C ALA A 345 -1.05 4.26 -1.88
N VAL A 346 0.03 5.03 -1.75
CA VAL A 346 0.52 5.56 -0.46
C VAL A 346 0.88 7.04 -0.62
N TYR A 347 0.57 7.87 0.37
CA TYR A 347 1.04 9.26 0.38
C TYR A 347 2.30 9.43 1.22
N ASP A 348 3.13 10.40 0.84
CA ASP A 348 4.27 10.83 1.64
C ASP A 348 4.48 12.34 1.49
N SER A 349 4.36 13.06 2.60
CA SER A 349 4.38 14.53 2.59
C SER A 349 5.75 15.13 2.32
N THR A 350 6.84 14.39 2.55
CA THR A 350 8.23 14.88 2.37
C THR A 350 8.58 15.01 0.90
N VAL A 351 7.99 14.14 0.09
CA VAL A 351 8.21 14.02 -1.36
C VAL A 351 7.00 14.52 -2.14
N SER A 352 5.97 14.97 -1.42
CA SER A 352 4.81 15.71 -1.90
C SER A 352 4.10 15.02 -3.07
N GLY A 353 3.83 13.72 -2.92
CA GLY A 353 3.20 12.92 -3.97
C GLY A 353 2.49 11.67 -3.47
N LEU A 354 1.84 10.97 -4.40
CA LEU A 354 1.30 9.62 -4.20
C LEU A 354 2.11 8.61 -4.99
N PHE A 355 2.47 7.52 -4.33
CA PHE A 355 3.23 6.41 -4.89
C PHE A 355 2.32 5.23 -5.10
N ILE A 356 2.47 4.57 -6.24
CA ILE A 356 1.87 3.27 -6.50
C ILE A 356 2.94 2.20 -6.34
N GLN A 357 2.60 1.16 -5.59
CA GLN A 357 3.43 -0.02 -5.41
C GLN A 357 2.66 -1.26 -5.79
N ARG A 358 3.41 -2.27 -6.25
CA ARG A 358 2.88 -3.56 -6.65
C ARG A 358 3.66 -4.67 -5.98
N TYR A 359 2.94 -5.62 -5.40
CA TYR A 359 3.49 -6.80 -4.71
C TYR A 359 2.72 -8.03 -5.13
N GLU A 360 3.39 -9.17 -5.30
CA GLU A 360 2.66 -10.41 -5.51
C GLU A 360 2.14 -10.95 -4.18
N VAL A 361 0.92 -11.47 -4.18
CA VAL A 361 0.33 -12.05 -2.95
C VAL A 361 1.24 -13.14 -2.37
N GLN A 362 1.95 -13.90 -3.21
CA GLN A 362 2.86 -14.94 -2.74
C GLN A 362 4.06 -14.42 -1.94
N ASP A 363 4.46 -13.14 -2.10
CA ASP A 363 5.58 -12.54 -1.36
C ASP A 363 5.28 -12.41 0.14
N ILE A 364 4.00 -12.41 0.49
CA ILE A 364 3.50 -12.30 1.86
C ILE A 364 2.91 -13.61 2.37
N GLU A 365 3.14 -14.73 1.68
CA GLU A 365 2.69 -16.08 2.07
C GLU A 365 3.82 -16.94 2.66
N GLY A 366 4.85 -16.32 3.22
CA GLY A 366 6.01 -17.04 3.76
C GLY A 366 6.77 -16.27 4.82
N ALA A 367 7.95 -16.80 5.15
CA ALA A 367 8.92 -16.17 6.02
C ALA A 367 10.19 -15.84 5.24
N TYR A 368 10.78 -14.69 5.52
CA TYR A 368 12.12 -14.36 5.05
C TYR A 368 13.15 -14.82 6.08
N THR A 369 14.32 -15.26 5.60
CA THR A 369 15.46 -15.48 6.50
C THR A 369 15.90 -14.14 7.10
N PRO A 370 16.69 -14.14 8.19
CA PRO A 370 17.53 -12.99 8.51
C PRO A 370 18.40 -12.58 7.32
N LYS A 371 18.85 -11.31 7.31
CA LYS A 371 19.78 -10.79 6.31
C LYS A 371 21.01 -11.70 6.22
N LEU A 372 21.40 -12.11 5.01
CA LEU A 372 22.64 -12.85 4.81
C LEU A 372 23.84 -11.98 5.23
N ASP A 373 24.77 -12.54 6.01
CA ASP A 373 26.01 -11.86 6.42
C ASP A 373 27.05 -11.95 5.30
N LEU A 374 26.87 -11.11 4.29
CA LEU A 374 27.71 -11.11 3.09
C LEU A 374 29.17 -10.75 3.41
N LEU A 375 29.44 -9.92 4.41
CA LEU A 375 30.81 -9.60 4.82
C LEU A 375 31.50 -10.80 5.47
N ALA A 376 30.83 -11.51 6.37
CA ALA A 376 31.39 -12.73 6.95
C ALA A 376 31.66 -13.79 5.87
N GLU A 377 30.73 -13.94 4.92
CA GLU A 377 30.90 -14.86 3.80
C GLU A 377 32.02 -14.45 2.82
N TYR A 378 32.20 -13.15 2.58
CA TYR A 378 33.33 -12.63 1.81
C TYR A 378 34.65 -12.95 2.50
N ASN A 379 34.74 -12.72 3.80
CA ASN A 379 35.93 -13.03 4.60
C ASN A 379 36.24 -14.54 4.64
N ALA A 380 35.21 -15.38 4.57
CA ALA A 380 35.34 -16.84 4.48
C ALA A 380 35.65 -17.34 3.05
N GLY A 381 35.58 -16.48 2.03
CA GLY A 381 35.80 -16.84 0.62
C GLY A 381 34.61 -17.53 -0.05
N SER A 382 33.46 -17.62 0.61
CA SER A 382 32.21 -18.16 0.03
C SER A 382 31.44 -17.15 -0.80
N VAL A 383 31.82 -15.87 -0.74
CA VAL A 383 31.35 -14.77 -1.59
C VAL A 383 32.57 -14.03 -2.14
N SER A 384 32.47 -13.46 -3.35
CA SER A 384 33.47 -12.52 -3.87
C SER A 384 32.84 -11.31 -4.52
N ILE A 385 33.56 -10.19 -4.50
CA ILE A 385 33.15 -8.93 -5.12
C ILE A 385 34.03 -8.67 -6.35
N SER A 386 33.43 -8.16 -7.42
CA SER A 386 34.12 -7.54 -8.57
C SER A 386 33.52 -6.16 -8.81
N THR A 387 34.34 -5.11 -8.75
CA THR A 387 33.87 -3.72 -8.84
C THR A 387 34.96 -2.77 -9.30
N ASP A 388 34.57 -1.65 -9.93
CA ASP A 388 35.44 -0.49 -10.19
C ASP A 388 35.35 0.59 -9.09
N MET A 389 34.57 0.32 -8.04
CA MET A 389 34.34 1.20 -6.89
C MET A 389 35.39 0.96 -5.80
N THR A 390 36.64 1.30 -6.11
CA THR A 390 37.82 0.98 -5.29
C THR A 390 38.36 2.15 -4.47
N ALA A 391 37.63 3.26 -4.36
CA ALA A 391 38.08 4.41 -3.57
C ALA A 391 38.13 4.05 -2.09
N THR A 392 39.08 4.68 -1.38
CA THR A 392 39.28 4.51 0.06
C THR A 392 39.52 5.85 0.72
N ASP A 393 39.06 6.01 1.97
CA ASP A 393 39.32 7.18 2.79
C ASP A 393 39.98 6.77 4.12
N PRO A 394 41.21 7.24 4.44
CA PRO A 394 41.86 6.94 5.72
C PRO A 394 41.09 7.45 6.94
N ALA A 395 40.32 8.53 6.82
CA ALA A 395 39.48 9.04 7.90
C ALA A 395 38.21 8.20 8.11
N HIS A 396 37.82 7.46 7.06
CA HIS A 396 36.63 6.62 7.01
C HIS A 396 36.96 5.24 6.44
N PRO A 397 37.63 4.35 7.21
CA PRO A 397 38.11 3.04 6.73
C PRO A 397 37.02 2.10 6.20
N GLU A 398 35.77 2.35 6.56
CA GLU A 398 34.55 1.71 6.05
C GLU A 398 34.29 2.03 4.57
N MET A 399 34.81 3.14 4.05
CA MET A 399 34.77 3.49 2.64
C MET A 399 35.79 2.66 1.88
N ARG A 400 35.33 1.55 1.31
CA ARG A 400 36.14 0.55 0.58
C ARG A 400 35.19 -0.41 -0.15
N PRO A 401 35.67 -1.29 -1.05
CA PRO A 401 34.80 -2.22 -1.78
C PRO A 401 33.86 -3.05 -0.90
N THR A 402 34.26 -3.46 0.31
CA THR A 402 33.39 -4.24 1.20
C THR A 402 32.39 -3.40 1.98
N GLY A 403 32.43 -2.06 1.90
CA GLY A 403 31.49 -1.19 2.60
C GLY A 403 30.04 -1.43 2.17
N ALA A 404 29.81 -1.76 0.89
CA ALA A 404 28.50 -2.09 0.34
C ALA A 404 27.88 -3.41 0.84
N ILE A 405 28.59 -4.18 1.66
CA ILE A 405 28.10 -5.47 2.18
C ILE A 405 28.36 -5.61 3.70
N ASP A 406 28.68 -4.51 4.38
CA ASP A 406 29.13 -4.52 5.77
C ASP A 406 27.98 -4.46 6.79
N GLY A 407 26.76 -4.30 6.31
CA GLY A 407 25.58 -4.29 7.14
C GLY A 407 24.99 -2.92 7.42
N SER A 408 25.66 -1.84 7.03
CA SER A 408 25.36 -0.46 7.39
C SER A 408 24.85 0.36 6.20
N THR A 409 23.85 1.20 6.43
CA THR A 409 23.36 2.17 5.42
C THR A 409 23.94 3.57 5.63
N ALA A 410 24.97 3.71 6.47
CA ALA A 410 25.58 5.01 6.76
C ALA A 410 26.43 5.52 5.59
N TYR A 411 26.54 6.84 5.44
CA TYR A 411 27.13 7.49 4.27
C TYR A 411 28.53 6.98 3.90
N PHE A 412 29.41 6.80 4.89
CA PHE A 412 30.79 6.37 4.67
C PHE A 412 30.96 4.85 4.57
N ASN A 413 30.01 4.06 5.07
CA ASN A 413 29.95 2.62 4.84
C ASN A 413 29.51 2.39 3.40
N THR A 414 30.48 2.42 2.48
CA THR A 414 30.18 2.49 1.06
C THR A 414 31.31 1.93 0.21
N ALA A 415 30.94 1.24 -0.87
CA ALA A 415 31.81 1.09 -2.02
C ALA A 415 31.68 2.35 -2.87
N ALA A 416 32.79 2.98 -3.24
CA ALA A 416 32.78 4.24 -3.97
C ALA A 416 33.78 4.27 -5.12
N LYS A 417 33.40 4.94 -6.21
CA LYS A 417 34.30 5.28 -7.31
C LYS A 417 34.77 6.72 -7.15
N ALA A 418 36.08 6.96 -7.29
CA ALA A 418 36.65 8.31 -7.30
C ALA A 418 36.29 9.02 -8.61
N GLY A 419 35.06 9.50 -8.72
CA GLY A 419 34.49 10.10 -9.92
C GLY A 419 33.03 9.72 -10.13
N PRO A 420 32.35 10.37 -11.08
CA PRO A 420 30.94 10.10 -11.34
C PRO A 420 30.72 8.73 -11.99
N ALA A 421 29.44 8.35 -12.06
CA ALA A 421 28.95 7.23 -12.85
C ALA A 421 29.46 7.29 -14.32
N PRO A 422 29.53 6.15 -15.02
CA PRO A 422 29.04 4.83 -14.60
C PRO A 422 29.95 4.16 -13.58
N ALA A 423 29.37 3.33 -12.71
CA ALA A 423 30.09 2.45 -11.79
C ALA A 423 29.35 1.12 -11.65
N THR A 424 30.08 0.03 -11.39
CA THR A 424 29.51 -1.32 -11.32
C THR A 424 30.01 -2.05 -10.09
N TYR A 425 29.09 -2.70 -9.39
CA TYR A 425 29.38 -3.55 -8.25
C TYR A 425 28.73 -4.92 -8.43
N THR A 426 29.53 -5.99 -8.51
CA THR A 426 29.04 -7.37 -8.70
C THR A 426 29.43 -8.26 -7.53
N ILE A 427 28.46 -8.96 -6.97
CA ILE A 427 28.62 -10.00 -5.95
C ILE A 427 28.46 -11.36 -6.65
N ASP A 428 29.43 -12.27 -6.47
CA ASP A 428 29.32 -13.69 -6.82
C ASP A 428 29.19 -14.51 -5.54
N LEU A 429 28.02 -15.12 -5.35
CA LEU A 429 27.67 -15.96 -4.19
C LEU A 429 28.34 -17.34 -4.22
N LYS A 430 29.16 -17.62 -5.25
CA LYS A 430 29.88 -18.87 -5.56
C LYS A 430 29.00 -20.11 -5.78
N SER A 431 27.72 -20.00 -5.47
CA SER A 431 26.70 -21.03 -5.56
C SER A 431 25.35 -20.37 -5.88
N VAL A 432 24.47 -21.12 -6.56
CA VAL A 432 23.09 -20.66 -6.78
C VAL A 432 22.32 -20.79 -5.46
N ARG A 433 21.65 -19.70 -5.06
CA ARG A 433 20.84 -19.60 -3.85
C ARG A 433 19.42 -19.19 -4.19
N GLN A 434 18.51 -19.52 -3.30
CA GLN A 434 17.10 -19.16 -3.38
C GLN A 434 16.87 -17.86 -2.60
N ILE A 435 16.62 -16.76 -3.32
CA ILE A 435 16.46 -15.41 -2.77
C ILE A 435 15.04 -14.92 -3.06
N GLY A 436 14.36 -14.31 -2.09
CA GLY A 436 13.03 -13.73 -2.31
C GLY A 436 12.95 -12.22 -2.10
N LYS A 437 13.99 -11.62 -1.50
CA LYS A 437 14.03 -10.17 -1.24
C LYS A 437 15.46 -9.66 -1.38
N ILE A 438 15.61 -8.51 -2.03
CA ILE A 438 16.87 -7.78 -2.18
C ILE A 438 16.68 -6.38 -1.61
N GLY A 439 17.57 -5.97 -0.73
CA GLY A 439 17.62 -4.60 -0.20
C GLY A 439 18.78 -3.82 -0.81
N ILE A 440 18.56 -2.57 -1.17
CA ILE A 440 19.59 -1.66 -1.69
C ILE A 440 19.59 -0.36 -0.90
N SER A 441 20.77 0.10 -0.52
CA SER A 441 21.00 1.49 -0.12
C SER A 441 21.99 2.11 -1.09
N LEU A 442 21.51 3.11 -1.83
CA LEU A 442 22.35 4.07 -2.53
C LEU A 442 22.81 5.17 -1.55
N LYS A 443 23.20 6.32 -2.08
CA LYS A 443 23.74 7.43 -1.31
C LYS A 443 22.71 8.11 -0.37
N PRO A 444 22.93 8.06 0.96
CA PRO A 444 22.14 8.83 1.92
C PRO A 444 22.58 10.29 1.95
N GLN A 445 21.96 11.09 2.83
CA GLN A 445 22.38 12.47 3.07
C GLN A 445 23.83 12.50 3.58
N ASN A 446 24.64 13.38 3.00
CA ASN A 446 26.01 13.55 3.45
C ASN A 446 26.01 14.23 4.83
N PRO A 447 26.60 13.61 5.86
CA PRO A 447 26.56 14.15 7.23
C PRO A 447 27.49 15.36 7.41
N VAL A 448 28.42 15.62 6.49
CA VAL A 448 29.40 16.71 6.59
C VAL A 448 28.79 18.04 6.15
N ASP A 449 28.07 18.05 5.03
CA ASP A 449 27.50 19.27 4.44
C ASP A 449 25.96 19.32 4.49
N GLY A 450 25.31 18.22 4.87
CA GLY A 450 23.85 18.10 4.90
C GLY A 450 23.20 18.00 3.53
N ASN A 451 23.96 17.82 2.44
CA ASN A 451 23.42 17.79 1.09
C ASN A 451 22.98 16.38 0.66
N LEU A 452 22.01 16.33 -0.26
CA LEU A 452 21.64 15.12 -0.98
C LEU A 452 22.36 15.08 -2.33
N TYR A 453 22.76 13.87 -2.72
CA TYR A 453 23.51 13.61 -3.93
C TYR A 453 22.86 12.44 -4.69
N PRO A 454 21.80 12.69 -5.49
CA PRO A 454 21.01 11.62 -6.07
C PRO A 454 21.76 10.78 -7.10
N GLU A 455 21.34 9.51 -7.24
CA GLU A 455 21.92 8.53 -8.16
C GLU A 455 20.83 7.77 -8.93
N SER A 456 21.14 7.36 -10.15
CA SER A 456 20.34 6.39 -10.90
C SER A 456 21.12 5.08 -10.97
N ALA A 457 20.43 3.95 -10.83
CA ALA A 457 21.05 2.64 -10.84
C ALA A 457 20.10 1.57 -11.38
N VAL A 458 20.63 0.42 -11.77
CA VAL A 458 19.84 -0.78 -12.08
C VAL A 458 20.45 -1.96 -11.36
N VAL A 459 19.61 -2.74 -10.69
CA VAL A 459 19.96 -3.95 -9.95
C VAL A 459 19.58 -5.15 -10.80
N TYR A 460 20.54 -6.04 -10.99
CA TYR A 460 20.37 -7.25 -11.76
C TYR A 460 20.66 -8.50 -10.92
N THR A 461 19.97 -9.59 -11.26
CA THR A 461 20.31 -10.93 -10.79
C THR A 461 20.68 -11.83 -11.97
N SER A 462 21.48 -12.85 -11.70
CA SER A 462 21.86 -13.87 -12.69
C SER A 462 22.26 -15.19 -12.01
N THR A 463 22.13 -16.31 -12.71
CA THR A 463 22.64 -17.63 -12.28
C THR A 463 23.96 -18.01 -12.94
N ASP A 464 24.25 -17.44 -14.13
CA ASP A 464 25.37 -17.80 -14.99
C ASP A 464 26.40 -16.66 -15.15
N GLY A 465 26.05 -15.43 -14.74
CA GLY A 465 26.89 -14.24 -14.90
C GLY A 465 26.89 -13.65 -16.31
N ILE A 466 26.08 -14.21 -17.22
CA ILE A 466 25.99 -13.85 -18.63
C ILE A 466 24.61 -13.28 -18.94
N THR A 467 23.57 -13.97 -18.51
CA THR A 467 22.17 -13.59 -18.68
C THR A 467 21.71 -12.85 -17.44
N TRP A 468 21.34 -11.59 -17.58
CA TRP A 468 20.99 -10.72 -16.46
C TRP A 468 19.51 -10.32 -16.51
N THR A 469 18.84 -10.41 -15.37
CA THR A 469 17.45 -9.95 -15.20
C THR A 469 17.45 -8.72 -14.31
N ALA A 470 16.95 -7.59 -14.79
CA ALA A 470 16.75 -6.41 -13.96
C ALA A 470 15.63 -6.69 -12.96
N VAL A 471 15.87 -6.43 -11.68
CA VAL A 471 14.91 -6.68 -10.58
C VAL A 471 14.50 -5.41 -9.85
N GLN A 472 15.28 -4.33 -10.00
CA GLN A 472 14.99 -3.02 -9.44
C GLN A 472 15.72 -1.95 -10.25
N THR A 473 15.07 -0.82 -10.51
CA THR A 473 15.73 0.35 -11.09
C THR A 473 15.70 1.48 -10.07
N TYR A 474 16.56 2.48 -10.25
CA TYR A 474 16.63 3.70 -9.47
C TYR A 474 16.82 4.84 -10.47
N SER A 475 16.07 5.92 -10.33
CA SER A 475 16.29 7.12 -11.14
C SER A 475 16.28 8.38 -10.27
N THR A 476 17.41 9.07 -10.23
CA THR A 476 17.63 10.29 -9.42
C THR A 476 17.20 10.08 -7.95
N ALA A 477 17.62 8.96 -7.37
CA ALA A 477 17.22 8.49 -6.06
C ALA A 477 18.25 8.84 -4.97
N ASN A 478 17.76 9.06 -3.76
CA ASN A 478 18.52 9.00 -2.53
C ASN A 478 17.83 8.01 -1.59
N THR A 479 18.61 7.23 -0.85
CA THR A 479 18.09 6.25 0.11
C THR A 479 18.56 6.64 1.51
N THR A 480 17.65 6.81 2.46
CA THR A 480 18.01 7.02 3.88
C THR A 480 18.00 5.74 4.70
N HIS A 481 17.58 4.65 4.06
CA HIS A 481 17.35 3.32 4.63
C HIS A 481 17.54 2.28 3.53
N LEU A 482 17.53 1.01 3.92
CA LEU A 482 17.54 -0.11 2.99
C LEU A 482 16.19 -0.18 2.26
N ASP A 483 16.16 0.11 0.97
CA ASP A 483 14.99 -0.06 0.12
C ASP A 483 14.85 -1.53 -0.28
N ALA A 484 13.81 -2.20 0.19
CA ALA A 484 13.63 -3.63 0.05
C ALA A 484 12.64 -3.97 -1.07
N LYS A 485 13.13 -4.67 -2.09
CA LYS A 485 12.33 -5.19 -3.19
C LYS A 485 12.00 -6.66 -2.97
N LEU A 486 10.71 -6.99 -2.93
CA LEU A 486 10.20 -8.37 -3.01
C LEU A 486 10.27 -8.85 -4.45
N LEU A 487 10.63 -10.12 -4.66
CA LEU A 487 10.97 -10.65 -5.99
C LEU A 487 9.85 -11.48 -6.63
N GLY A 488 8.62 -11.43 -6.10
CA GLY A 488 7.53 -12.26 -6.59
C GLY A 488 7.80 -13.73 -6.30
N GLY A 489 8.10 -14.09 -5.06
CA GLY A 489 8.46 -15.41 -4.58
C GLY A 489 9.97 -15.65 -4.58
N THR A 490 10.37 -16.92 -4.72
CA THR A 490 11.78 -17.31 -4.69
C THR A 490 12.38 -17.35 -6.09
N VAL A 491 13.48 -16.63 -6.29
CA VAL A 491 14.29 -16.67 -7.51
C VAL A 491 15.66 -17.29 -7.25
N SER A 492 16.20 -17.98 -8.27
CA SER A 492 17.54 -18.57 -8.22
C SER A 492 18.58 -17.50 -8.60
N VAL A 493 19.49 -17.22 -7.67
CA VAL A 493 20.50 -16.16 -7.80
C VAL A 493 21.87 -16.70 -7.46
N ARG A 494 22.85 -16.48 -8.32
CA ARG A 494 24.28 -16.63 -8.00
C ARG A 494 24.99 -15.29 -8.01
N TYR A 495 24.60 -14.41 -8.93
CA TYR A 495 25.20 -13.10 -9.09
C TYR A 495 24.17 -12.01 -8.82
N VAL A 496 24.61 -10.97 -8.13
CA VAL A 496 23.88 -9.70 -7.99
C VAL A 496 24.78 -8.61 -8.52
N ARG A 497 24.27 -7.77 -9.44
CA ARG A 497 25.02 -6.63 -9.99
C ARG A 497 24.23 -5.36 -9.81
N VAL A 498 24.88 -4.32 -9.30
CA VAL A 498 24.34 -2.96 -9.26
C VAL A 498 25.15 -2.12 -10.24
N ASP A 499 24.48 -1.60 -11.26
CA ASP A 499 25.06 -0.65 -12.22
C ASP A 499 24.55 0.75 -11.88
N ILE A 500 25.40 1.62 -11.35
CA ILE A 500 25.07 3.04 -11.15
C ILE A 500 25.23 3.73 -12.50
N THR A 501 24.12 4.19 -13.07
CA THR A 501 24.05 4.75 -14.42
C THR A 501 24.18 6.27 -14.45
N ALA A 502 23.86 6.96 -13.36
CA ALA A 502 24.08 8.39 -13.19
C ALA A 502 24.35 8.72 -11.71
N SER A 503 25.18 9.72 -11.41
CA SER A 503 25.43 10.14 -10.03
C SER A 503 25.68 11.65 -9.93
N ALA A 504 25.12 12.27 -8.90
CA ALA A 504 25.60 13.57 -8.43
C ALA A 504 26.90 13.35 -7.62
N GLY A 505 28.01 13.88 -8.12
CA GLY A 505 29.32 13.64 -7.54
C GLY A 505 29.79 12.19 -7.73
N TRP A 506 30.51 11.66 -6.75
CA TRP A 506 31.05 10.30 -6.80
C TRP A 506 29.94 9.26 -6.86
N ALA A 507 30.15 8.18 -7.63
CA ALA A 507 29.24 7.05 -7.61
C ALA A 507 29.48 6.19 -6.35
N THR A 508 28.42 5.89 -5.59
CA THR A 508 28.49 5.18 -4.31
C THR A 508 27.42 4.11 -4.15
N LEU A 509 27.74 3.03 -3.45
CA LEU A 509 26.79 1.98 -3.07
C LEU A 509 27.00 1.68 -1.58
N ASN A 510 26.00 1.96 -0.77
CA ASN A 510 26.11 1.89 0.69
C ASN A 510 25.77 0.49 1.22
N GLU A 511 24.77 -0.19 0.67
CA GLU A 511 24.43 -1.53 1.13
C GLU A 511 23.73 -2.35 0.03
N VAL A 512 24.07 -3.63 -0.04
CA VAL A 512 23.30 -4.69 -0.72
C VAL A 512 22.97 -5.76 0.31
N ALA A 513 21.69 -6.01 0.51
CA ALA A 513 21.18 -7.03 1.43
C ALA A 513 20.41 -8.11 0.69
N LEU A 514 20.62 -9.37 1.06
CA LEU A 514 19.93 -10.51 0.47
C LEU A 514 19.18 -11.30 1.55
N TYR A 515 18.00 -11.80 1.20
CA TYR A 515 17.16 -12.59 2.09
C TYR A 515 16.61 -13.80 1.33
N GLY A 516 16.75 -14.99 1.92
CA GLY A 516 16.03 -16.18 1.46
C GLY A 516 14.55 -16.07 1.76
N PHE A 517 13.72 -16.84 1.06
CA PHE A 517 12.28 -16.91 1.29
C PHE A 517 11.82 -18.36 1.38
N ALA A 518 11.07 -18.67 2.43
CA ALA A 518 10.46 -19.95 2.68
C ALA A 518 8.93 -19.78 2.64
N PRO A 519 8.26 -20.19 1.54
CA PRO A 519 6.81 -20.17 1.46
C PRO A 519 6.20 -21.05 2.56
N TYR A 520 5.12 -20.60 3.19
CA TYR A 520 4.37 -21.45 4.11
C TYR A 520 3.61 -22.50 3.30
N GLY A 521 4.03 -23.76 3.39
CA GLY A 521 3.32 -24.87 2.77
C GLY A 521 1.85 -24.93 3.23
N PHE A 522 0.98 -25.47 2.37
CA PHE A 522 -0.33 -25.96 2.80
C PHE A 522 -0.10 -27.08 3.83
N GLY A 523 -0.33 -26.78 5.11
CA GLY A 523 -0.24 -27.78 6.20
C GLY A 523 0.84 -27.58 7.24
N HIS A 524 1.66 -26.52 7.18
CA HIS A 524 2.54 -26.18 8.31
C HIS A 524 1.79 -25.35 9.35
N SER A 525 1.43 -25.98 10.46
CA SER A 525 1.32 -25.29 11.74
C SER A 525 2.70 -24.76 12.11
N GLN A 526 2.81 -23.48 12.46
CA GLN A 526 4.00 -22.94 13.14
C GLN A 526 4.26 -23.79 14.41
N PRO A 527 5.53 -23.98 14.81
CA PRO A 527 5.88 -24.70 16.04
C PRO A 527 5.34 -24.02 17.31
#